data_AF-A0A653YV24-F1
#
_entry.id   AF-A0A653YV24-F1
#
_cell.length_a   1.000
_cell.length_b   1.000
_cell.length_c   1.000
_cell.angle_alpha   90.00
_cell.angle_beta   90.00
_cell.angle_gamma   90.00
#
_symmetry.space_group_name_H-M   'P 1'
#
loop_
_entity.id
_entity.type
_entity.pdbx_description
1 polymer ?
#
loop_
_entity_poly.entity_id
_entity_poly.type
_entity_poly.pdbx_seq_one_letter_code
_entity_poly.pdbx_strand_id
1 'polypeptide(L)'
;MSTVENAPSRQSLRLFSALAIAAAWFALWCLTPGITDRGPVRLAVQEDTLVVFLESLIAGLLVIAIAILQQTHTRELFAPSRQRFLYVIPVVLALALPLHYELEFPVLLYIFWMTVSVFWQDYLTFGLLQHHLAARLPSRAVIPVVAVLFALGHVILLPDKFGLVPNPLPALSMLALGLLLAWLRRRFTTMHLILTLHLSFYFVFA
;
A
#
# COMPACT_ATOMS: atom_id res chain seq x y z
N MET A 1 -37.21 -32.43 17.71
CA MET A 1 -35.98 -32.19 16.94
C MET A 1 -35.45 -30.81 17.31
N SER A 2 -34.46 -30.77 18.20
CA SER A 2 -33.79 -29.53 18.60
C SER A 2 -32.76 -29.17 17.53
N THR A 3 -33.03 -28.13 16.74
CA THR A 3 -32.03 -27.50 15.87
C THR A 3 -30.99 -26.84 16.75
N VAL A 4 -29.89 -27.53 17.00
CA VAL A 4 -28.68 -26.93 17.57
C VAL A 4 -28.18 -25.93 16.53
N GLU A 5 -28.49 -24.65 16.74
CA GLU A 5 -27.80 -23.56 16.05
C GLU A 5 -26.32 -23.66 16.39
N ASN A 6 -25.53 -24.19 15.46
CA ASN A 6 -24.08 -24.22 15.55
C ASN A 6 -23.56 -22.79 15.41
N ALA A 7 -23.57 -22.05 16.51
CA ALA A 7 -22.91 -20.76 16.59
C ALA A 7 -21.43 -20.96 16.21
N PRO A 8 -20.89 -20.16 15.27
CA PRO A 8 -19.50 -20.31 14.82
C PRO A 8 -18.54 -20.15 16.00
N SER A 9 -17.53 -21.02 16.07
CA SER A 9 -16.50 -20.95 17.10
C SER A 9 -15.77 -19.60 17.08
N ARG A 10 -15.25 -19.14 18.22
CA ARG A 10 -14.47 -17.88 18.29
C ARG A 10 -13.30 -17.85 17.31
N GLN A 11 -12.75 -19.01 16.96
CA GLN A 11 -11.69 -19.14 15.96
C GLN A 11 -12.21 -18.90 14.54
N SER A 12 -13.37 -19.46 14.18
CA SER A 12 -13.94 -19.23 12.85
C SER A 12 -14.34 -17.76 12.68
N LEU A 13 -14.93 -17.12 13.69
CA LEU A 13 -15.24 -15.68 13.66
C LEU A 13 -13.99 -14.81 13.44
N ARG A 14 -12.84 -15.16 14.06
CA ARG A 14 -11.57 -14.46 13.83
C ARG A 14 -11.07 -14.64 12.40
N LEU A 15 -11.14 -15.84 11.85
CA LEU A 15 -10.74 -16.12 10.46
C LEU A 15 -11.63 -15.38 9.46
N PHE A 16 -12.96 -15.45 9.61
CA PHE A 16 -13.89 -14.69 8.76
C PHE A 16 -13.59 -13.20 8.79
N SER A 17 -13.31 -12.65 9.97
CA SER A 17 -12.96 -11.24 10.07
C SER A 17 -11.63 -10.90 9.40
N ALA A 18 -10.61 -11.76 9.49
CA ALA A 18 -9.33 -11.56 8.81
C ALA A 18 -9.49 -11.58 7.29
N LEU A 19 -10.35 -12.47 6.77
CA LEU A 19 -10.70 -12.51 5.34
C LEU A 19 -11.45 -11.25 4.90
N ALA A 20 -12.42 -10.78 5.68
CA ALA A 20 -13.13 -9.53 5.40
C ALA A 20 -12.19 -8.32 5.38
N ILE A 21 -11.23 -8.26 6.30
CA ILE A 21 -10.19 -7.22 6.34
C ILE A 21 -9.31 -7.31 5.09
N ALA A 22 -8.87 -8.51 4.70
CA ALA A 22 -8.06 -8.70 3.50
C ALA A 22 -8.83 -8.33 2.21
N ALA A 23 -10.12 -8.66 2.14
CA ALA A 23 -10.98 -8.29 1.01
C ALA A 23 -11.20 -6.77 0.92
N ALA A 24 -11.47 -6.11 2.05
CA ALA A 24 -11.60 -4.66 2.12
C ALA A 24 -10.28 -3.96 1.74
N TRP A 25 -9.15 -4.47 2.22
CA TRP A 25 -7.83 -4.01 1.81
C TRP A 25 -7.64 -4.16 0.30
N PHE A 26 -7.92 -5.32 -0.28
CA PHE A 26 -7.72 -5.56 -1.72
C PHE A 26 -8.60 -4.62 -2.57
N ALA A 27 -9.87 -4.43 -2.19
CA ALA A 27 -10.77 -3.50 -2.87
C ALA A 27 -10.24 -2.07 -2.89
N LEU A 28 -9.68 -1.59 -1.76
CA LEU A 28 -9.03 -0.28 -1.70
C LEU A 28 -7.70 -0.28 -2.48
N TRP A 29 -6.94 -1.37 -2.41
CA TRP A 29 -5.65 -1.47 -3.09
C TRP A 29 -5.80 -1.44 -4.63
N CYS A 30 -6.91 -1.94 -5.17
CA CYS A 30 -7.28 -1.78 -6.59
C CYS A 30 -7.48 -0.33 -7.03
N LEU A 31 -7.66 0.62 -6.10
CA LEU A 31 -7.75 2.05 -6.37
C LEU A 31 -6.39 2.75 -6.31
N THR A 32 -5.29 1.99 -6.29
CA THR A 32 -3.94 2.58 -6.40
C THR A 32 -3.83 3.32 -7.73
N PRO A 33 -3.47 4.62 -7.73
CA PRO A 33 -3.43 5.40 -8.97
C PRO A 33 -2.47 4.80 -9.99
N GLY A 34 -2.90 4.70 -11.25
CA GLY A 34 -2.08 4.20 -12.36
C GLY A 34 -1.71 2.72 -12.27
N ILE A 35 -2.38 1.93 -11.43
CA ILE A 35 -2.09 0.50 -11.28
C ILE A 35 -2.76 -0.37 -12.35
N THR A 36 -3.89 0.07 -12.92
CA THR A 36 -4.57 -0.68 -13.98
C THR A 36 -4.95 0.23 -15.13
N ASP A 37 -4.87 -0.29 -16.35
CA ASP A 37 -5.35 0.40 -17.56
C ASP A 37 -6.89 0.43 -17.67
N ARG A 38 -7.60 -0.02 -16.63
CA ARG A 38 -9.06 -0.17 -16.59
C ARG A 38 -9.68 0.44 -15.32
N GLY A 39 -9.00 1.40 -14.71
CA GLY A 39 -9.51 2.12 -13.56
C GLY A 39 -10.86 2.81 -13.84
N PRO A 40 -11.66 3.10 -12.79
CA PRO A 40 -13.00 3.69 -12.94
C PRO A 40 -12.98 5.05 -13.65
N VAL A 41 -11.88 5.82 -13.50
CA VAL A 41 -11.70 7.11 -14.18
C VAL A 41 -11.55 6.92 -15.68
N ARG A 42 -10.89 5.84 -16.11
CA ARG A 42 -10.64 5.53 -17.53
C ARG A 42 -11.90 5.14 -18.31
N LEU A 43 -12.99 4.84 -17.60
CA LEU A 43 -14.32 4.65 -18.21
C LEU A 43 -14.90 5.96 -18.76
N ALA A 44 -14.46 7.11 -18.24
CA ALA A 44 -14.97 8.43 -18.61
C ALA A 44 -13.92 9.33 -19.29
N VAL A 45 -12.63 9.09 -19.04
CA VAL A 45 -11.52 9.94 -19.51
C VAL A 45 -10.49 9.08 -20.25
N GLN A 46 -10.05 9.53 -21.43
CA GLN A 46 -9.05 8.82 -22.24
C GLN A 46 -7.65 9.45 -22.23
N GLU A 47 -7.49 10.67 -21.71
CA GLU A 47 -6.19 11.33 -21.60
C GLU A 47 -5.42 10.82 -20.38
N ASP A 48 -4.26 10.18 -20.59
CA ASP A 48 -3.50 9.51 -19.54
C ASP A 48 -3.07 10.44 -18.40
N THR A 49 -2.57 11.64 -18.74
CA THR A 49 -2.20 12.68 -17.77
C THR A 49 -3.36 13.02 -16.84
N LEU A 50 -4.57 13.19 -17.41
CA LEU A 50 -5.76 13.54 -16.65
C LEU A 50 -6.27 12.36 -15.82
N VAL A 51 -6.20 11.13 -16.36
CA VAL A 51 -6.56 9.90 -15.63
C VAL A 51 -5.68 9.76 -14.39
N VAL A 52 -4.35 9.81 -14.55
CA VAL A 52 -3.40 9.67 -13.44
C VAL A 52 -3.60 10.77 -12.40
N PHE A 53 -3.82 12.02 -12.84
CA PHE A 53 -4.11 13.12 -11.93
C PHE A 53 -5.39 12.89 -11.11
N LEU A 54 -6.49 12.52 -11.76
CA LEU A 54 -7.78 12.30 -11.11
C LEU A 54 -7.76 11.08 -10.18
N GLU A 55 -7.14 9.98 -10.59
CA GLU A 55 -6.97 8.80 -9.72
C GLU A 55 -6.13 9.14 -8.49
N SER A 56 -5.03 9.89 -8.67
CA SER A 56 -4.20 10.36 -7.56
C SER A 56 -4.96 11.31 -6.65
N LEU A 57 -5.79 12.19 -7.20
CA LEU A 57 -6.64 13.09 -6.41
C LEU A 57 -7.67 12.30 -5.59
N ILE A 58 -8.37 11.34 -6.20
CA ILE A 58 -9.36 10.50 -5.54
C ILE A 58 -8.70 9.68 -4.42
N ALA A 59 -7.58 9.02 -4.70
CA ALA A 59 -6.83 8.26 -3.70
C ALA A 59 -6.38 9.17 -2.55
N GLY A 60 -5.85 10.36 -2.83
CA GLY A 60 -5.48 11.35 -1.81
C GLY A 60 -6.65 11.78 -0.93
N LEU A 61 -7.82 12.05 -1.51
CA LEU A 61 -9.03 12.38 -0.76
C LEU A 61 -9.51 11.20 0.11
N LEU A 62 -9.44 9.98 -0.41
CA LEU A 62 -9.76 8.77 0.35
C LEU A 62 -8.79 8.54 1.50
N VAL A 63 -7.48 8.80 1.32
CA VAL A 63 -6.50 8.78 2.42
C VAL A 63 -6.93 9.71 3.53
N ILE A 64 -7.29 10.95 3.19
CA ILE A 64 -7.71 11.95 4.18
C ILE A 64 -8.96 11.47 4.91
N ALA A 65 -9.97 10.99 4.18
CA ALA A 65 -11.20 10.46 4.78
C ALA A 65 -10.92 9.28 5.71
N ILE A 66 -10.11 8.30 5.29
CA ILE A 66 -9.72 7.14 6.10
C ILE A 66 -8.90 7.58 7.31
N ALA A 67 -7.98 8.54 7.15
CA ALA A 67 -7.18 9.09 8.24
C ALA A 67 -8.03 9.81 9.30
N ILE A 68 -9.13 10.45 8.89
CA ILE A 68 -10.10 11.04 9.82
C ILE A 68 -10.90 9.94 10.53
N LEU A 69 -11.40 8.95 9.79
CA LEU A 69 -12.17 7.83 10.37
C LEU A 69 -11.34 6.93 11.29
N GLN A 70 -10.04 6.81 11.04
CA GLN A 70 -9.08 6.00 11.79
C GLN A 70 -8.10 6.86 12.60
N GLN A 71 -8.51 8.07 13.00
CA GLN A 71 -7.62 9.11 13.56
C GLN A 71 -6.68 8.61 14.65
N THR A 72 -7.15 7.79 15.59
CA THR A 72 -6.31 7.25 16.66
C THR A 72 -5.17 6.41 16.10
N HIS A 73 -5.48 5.46 15.21
CA HIS A 73 -4.49 4.61 14.56
C HIS A 73 -3.54 5.42 13.66
N THR A 74 -4.06 6.38 12.90
CA THR A 74 -3.25 7.26 12.06
C THR A 74 -2.26 8.08 12.90
N ARG A 75 -2.70 8.62 14.03
CA ARG A 75 -1.83 9.38 14.95
C ARG A 75 -0.69 8.51 15.50
N GLU A 76 -0.96 7.25 15.80
CA GLU A 76 0.08 6.31 16.23
C GLU A 76 1.08 5.99 15.10
N LEU A 77 0.57 5.72 13.89
CA LEU A 77 1.38 5.44 12.70
C LEU A 77 2.33 6.58 12.34
N PHE A 78 1.92 7.81 12.64
CA PHE A 78 2.68 9.03 12.38
C PHE A 78 3.06 9.77 13.66
N ALA A 79 3.25 9.07 14.77
CA ALA A 79 3.64 9.68 16.03
C ALA A 79 5.00 10.42 15.92
N PRO A 80 5.25 11.47 16.73
CA PRO A 80 6.53 12.17 16.72
C PRO A 80 7.73 11.23 16.88
N SER A 81 8.62 11.24 15.89
CA SER A 81 9.81 10.38 15.83
C SER A 81 10.93 11.09 15.10
N ARG A 82 12.18 10.80 15.49
CA ARG A 82 13.38 11.28 14.79
C ARG A 82 13.43 10.80 13.33
N GLN A 83 12.73 9.71 12.99
CA GLN A 83 12.64 9.22 11.62
C GLN A 83 11.97 10.20 10.66
N ARG A 84 11.20 11.18 11.15
CA ARG A 84 10.63 12.25 10.31
C ARG A 84 11.69 13.06 9.57
N PHE A 85 12.89 13.20 10.16
CA PHE A 85 14.00 13.88 9.48
C PHE A 85 14.45 13.15 8.21
N LEU A 86 14.18 11.85 8.09
CA LEU A 86 14.51 11.09 6.90
C LEU A 86 13.72 11.54 5.66
N TYR A 87 12.58 12.23 5.82
CA TYR A 87 11.83 12.78 4.70
C TYR A 87 12.62 13.80 3.87
N VAL A 88 13.72 14.34 4.40
CA VAL A 88 14.64 15.16 3.60
C VAL A 88 15.17 14.39 2.38
N ILE A 89 15.35 13.07 2.49
CA ILE A 89 15.88 12.23 1.41
C ILE A 89 14.95 12.22 0.20
N PRO A 90 13.67 11.77 0.29
CA PRO A 90 12.78 11.79 -0.86
C PRO A 90 12.48 13.22 -1.35
N VAL A 91 12.51 14.24 -0.48
CA VAL A 91 12.36 15.63 -0.93
C VAL A 91 13.52 16.06 -1.83
N VAL A 92 14.76 15.79 -1.42
CA VAL A 92 15.95 16.12 -2.23
C VAL A 92 15.94 15.32 -3.54
N LEU A 93 15.57 14.05 -3.50
CA LEU A 93 15.45 13.22 -4.70
C LEU A 93 14.37 13.75 -5.66
N ALA A 94 13.19 14.14 -5.15
CA ALA A 94 12.14 14.75 -5.95
C ALA A 94 12.60 16.04 -6.65
N LEU A 95 13.38 16.87 -5.96
CA LEU A 95 13.96 18.10 -6.53
C LEU A 95 15.04 17.81 -7.59
N ALA A 96 15.70 16.66 -7.51
CA ALA A 96 16.71 16.22 -8.47
C ALA A 96 16.12 15.53 -9.71
N LEU A 97 14.87 15.04 -9.66
CA LEU A 97 14.21 14.36 -10.78
C LEU A 97 14.28 15.11 -12.12
N PRO A 98 14.03 16.44 -12.21
CA PRO A 98 14.11 17.15 -13.48
C PRO A 98 15.49 17.13 -14.14
N LEU A 99 16.54 16.77 -13.39
CA LEU A 99 17.92 16.88 -13.84
C LEU A 99 18.45 15.59 -14.46
N HIS A 100 17.82 14.42 -14.23
CA HIS A 100 18.45 13.12 -14.50
C HIS A 100 17.56 12.09 -15.23
N TYR A 101 16.25 12.34 -15.44
CA TYR A 101 15.32 11.34 -16.01
C TYR A 101 14.40 11.89 -17.12
N GLU A 102 14.16 11.06 -18.15
CA GLU A 102 13.05 11.23 -19.10
C GLU A 102 11.79 10.58 -18.53
N LEU A 103 10.98 11.37 -17.81
CA LEU A 103 9.78 10.87 -17.14
C LEU A 103 8.62 10.66 -18.12
N GLU A 104 7.81 9.63 -17.86
CA GLU A 104 6.59 9.31 -18.62
C GLU A 104 5.54 10.44 -18.56
N PHE A 105 5.53 11.19 -17.46
CA PHE A 105 4.60 12.30 -17.21
C PHE A 105 5.36 13.58 -16.83
N PRO A 106 4.72 14.77 -16.95
CA PRO A 106 5.28 16.00 -16.44
C PRO A 106 5.76 15.84 -14.99
N VAL A 107 6.96 16.35 -14.68
CA VAL A 107 7.66 16.03 -13.42
C VAL A 107 6.83 16.28 -12.16
N LEU A 108 6.03 17.35 -12.13
CA LEU A 108 5.17 17.65 -10.99
C LEU A 108 4.03 16.63 -10.83
N LEU A 109 3.46 16.17 -11.95
CA LEU A 109 2.46 15.12 -11.94
C LEU A 109 3.06 13.80 -11.47
N TYR A 110 4.25 13.44 -11.95
CA TYR A 110 4.96 12.23 -11.53
C TYR A 110 5.24 12.25 -10.01
N ILE A 111 5.78 13.35 -9.48
CA ILE A 111 6.03 13.51 -8.04
C ILE A 111 4.74 13.36 -7.24
N PHE A 112 3.66 14.02 -7.67
CA PHE A 112 2.36 13.92 -7.00
C PHE A 112 1.82 12.50 -7.02
N TRP A 113 1.79 11.88 -8.21
CA TRP A 113 1.32 10.53 -8.43
C TRP A 113 2.09 9.51 -7.58
N MET A 114 3.42 9.50 -7.64
CA MET A 114 4.24 8.56 -6.86
C MET A 114 4.11 8.79 -5.36
N THR A 115 4.05 10.04 -4.91
CA THR A 115 3.84 10.35 -3.49
C THR A 115 2.53 9.78 -2.99
N VAL A 116 1.43 10.01 -3.71
CA VAL A 116 0.11 9.50 -3.34
C VAL A 116 0.07 7.97 -3.42
N SER A 117 0.55 7.38 -4.51
CA SER A 117 0.54 5.93 -4.73
C SER A 117 1.35 5.18 -3.68
N VAL A 118 2.56 5.65 -3.36
CA VAL A 118 3.40 5.05 -2.31
C VAL A 118 2.74 5.20 -0.95
N PHE A 119 2.24 6.40 -0.62
CA PHE A 119 1.55 6.61 0.64
C PHE A 119 0.32 5.70 0.76
N TRP A 120 -0.51 5.62 -0.28
CA TRP A 120 -1.70 4.78 -0.36
C TRP A 120 -1.36 3.32 -0.06
N GLN A 121 -0.43 2.75 -0.81
CA GLN A 121 -0.05 1.34 -0.68
C GLN A 121 0.53 1.04 0.70
N ASP A 122 1.44 1.89 1.20
CA ASP A 122 2.10 1.68 2.49
C ASP A 122 1.12 1.85 3.66
N TYR A 123 0.30 2.90 3.63
CA TYR A 123 -0.69 3.20 4.66
C TYR A 123 -1.76 2.11 4.75
N LEU A 124 -2.29 1.65 3.61
CA LEU A 124 -3.27 0.56 3.59
C LEU A 124 -2.66 -0.77 4.04
N THR A 125 -1.46 -1.11 3.58
CA THR A 125 -0.88 -2.45 3.76
C THR A 125 -0.14 -2.59 5.09
N PHE A 126 0.87 -1.76 5.32
CA PHE A 126 1.71 -1.85 6.52
C PHE A 126 1.14 -0.99 7.66
N GLY A 127 0.31 0.00 7.36
CA GLY A 127 -0.45 0.73 8.37
C GLY A 127 -1.66 -0.04 8.87
N LEU A 128 -2.74 -0.02 8.09
CA LEU A 128 -4.07 -0.47 8.52
C LEU A 128 -4.24 -1.98 8.48
N LEU A 129 -3.94 -2.64 7.36
CA LEU A 129 -4.09 -4.10 7.21
C LEU A 129 -3.26 -4.84 8.26
N GLN A 130 -1.98 -4.50 8.40
CA GLN A 130 -1.10 -5.12 9.40
C GLN A 130 -1.60 -4.91 10.83
N HIS A 131 -2.10 -3.72 11.16
CA HIS A 131 -2.69 -3.44 12.48
C HIS A 131 -3.94 -4.31 12.73
N HIS A 132 -4.90 -4.32 11.80
CA HIS A 132 -6.15 -5.05 11.98
C HIS A 132 -5.96 -6.57 11.98
N LEU A 133 -5.02 -7.10 11.19
CA LEU A 133 -4.67 -8.52 11.23
C LEU A 133 -3.97 -8.90 12.54
N ALA A 134 -3.16 -8.03 13.12
CA ALA A 134 -2.52 -8.29 14.42
C ALA A 134 -3.53 -8.47 15.56
N ALA A 135 -4.72 -7.88 15.46
CA ALA A 135 -5.80 -8.09 16.42
C ALA A 135 -6.52 -9.45 16.27
N ARG A 136 -6.33 -10.16 15.16
CA ARG A 136 -7.10 -11.38 14.81
C ARG A 136 -6.24 -12.62 14.62
N LEU A 137 -4.97 -12.45 14.27
CA LEU A 137 -4.02 -13.52 13.97
C LEU A 137 -2.95 -13.65 15.05
N PRO A 138 -2.31 -14.83 15.21
CA PRO A 138 -1.12 -14.98 16.03
C PRO A 138 0.00 -14.04 15.56
N SER A 139 0.75 -13.44 16.49
CA SER A 139 1.83 -12.48 16.18
C SER A 139 2.86 -12.99 15.16
N ARG A 140 3.16 -14.30 15.19
CA ARG A 140 4.06 -14.96 14.22
C ARG A 140 3.52 -15.01 12.79
N ALA A 141 2.20 -14.94 12.60
CA ALA A 141 1.55 -15.06 11.30
C ALA A 141 1.31 -13.70 10.62
N VAL A 142 1.30 -12.60 11.38
CA VAL A 142 0.95 -11.26 10.83
C VAL A 142 1.89 -10.83 9.71
N ILE A 143 3.20 -10.87 9.95
CA ILE A 143 4.21 -10.48 8.94
C ILE A 143 4.11 -11.32 7.66
N PRO A 144 4.16 -12.67 7.72
CA PRO A 144 4.10 -13.45 6.48
C PRO A 144 2.76 -13.27 5.75
N VAL A 145 1.64 -13.14 6.46
CA VAL A 145 0.33 -12.90 5.81
C VAL A 145 0.29 -11.53 5.12
N VAL A 146 0.74 -10.46 5.77
CA VAL A 146 0.80 -9.12 5.16
C VAL A 146 1.72 -9.11 3.94
N ALA A 147 2.89 -9.75 4.03
CA ALA A 147 3.84 -9.84 2.92
C ALA A 147 3.28 -10.62 1.72
N VAL A 148 2.58 -11.73 1.97
CA VAL A 148 1.90 -12.50 0.93
C VAL A 148 0.79 -11.69 0.28
N LEU A 149 -0.05 -11.01 1.07
CA LEU A 149 -1.10 -10.15 0.51
C LEU A 149 -0.52 -9.02 -0.34
N PHE A 150 0.52 -8.34 0.14
CA PHE A 150 1.24 -7.31 -0.61
C PHE A 150 1.77 -7.84 -1.95
N ALA A 151 2.46 -9.00 -1.94
CA ALA A 151 2.97 -9.63 -3.13
C ALA A 151 1.84 -10.03 -4.10
N LEU A 152 0.75 -10.61 -3.59
CA LEU A 152 -0.41 -10.97 -4.40
C LEU A 152 -1.08 -9.75 -5.04
N GLY A 153 -1.17 -8.62 -4.35
CA GLY A 153 -1.66 -7.37 -4.94
C GLY A 153 -0.88 -7.02 -6.22
N HIS A 154 0.44 -7.07 -6.14
CA HIS A 154 1.33 -6.82 -7.29
C HIS A 154 1.19 -7.89 -8.38
N VAL A 155 1.24 -9.18 -8.01
CA VAL A 155 1.16 -10.29 -8.97
C VAL A 155 -0.16 -10.28 -9.75
N ILE A 156 -1.27 -9.96 -9.08
CA ILE A 156 -2.61 -9.99 -9.66
C ILE A 156 -2.88 -8.75 -10.52
N LEU A 157 -2.51 -7.57 -10.04
CA LEU A 157 -2.87 -6.30 -10.70
C LEU A 157 -1.83 -5.79 -11.68
N LEU A 158 -0.58 -6.26 -11.55
CA LEU A 158 0.54 -5.92 -12.42
C LEU A 158 1.25 -7.19 -12.92
N PRO A 159 0.52 -8.14 -13.55
CA PRO A 159 1.07 -9.44 -13.93
C PRO A 159 2.22 -9.33 -14.95
N ASP A 160 2.23 -8.30 -15.79
CA ASP A 160 3.30 -8.10 -16.77
C ASP A 160 4.64 -7.70 -16.11
N LYS A 161 4.58 -7.07 -14.93
CA LYS A 161 5.75 -6.62 -14.16
C LYS A 161 6.14 -7.62 -13.06
N PHE A 162 5.15 -8.22 -12.40
CA PHE A 162 5.33 -9.03 -11.20
C PHE A 162 4.72 -10.43 -11.28
N GLY A 163 4.37 -10.91 -12.49
CA GLY A 163 3.90 -12.28 -12.70
C GLY A 163 4.94 -13.34 -12.35
N LEU A 164 4.48 -14.58 -12.16
CA LEU A 164 5.36 -15.73 -11.85
C LEU A 164 6.03 -16.33 -13.09
N VAL A 165 5.52 -16.00 -14.29
CA VAL A 165 5.95 -16.55 -15.57
C VAL A 165 6.23 -15.38 -16.52
N PRO A 166 7.35 -15.40 -17.27
CA PRO A 166 8.37 -16.45 -17.33
C PRO A 166 9.38 -16.42 -16.18
N ASN A 167 9.48 -15.31 -15.45
CA ASN A 167 10.49 -15.12 -14.40
C ASN A 167 9.80 -14.80 -13.06
N PRO A 168 9.92 -15.65 -12.03
CA PRO A 168 9.30 -15.40 -10.73
C PRO A 168 10.07 -14.38 -9.87
N LEU A 169 11.28 -13.95 -10.29
CA LEU A 169 12.13 -13.08 -9.47
C LEU A 169 11.47 -11.75 -9.06
N PRO A 170 10.72 -11.02 -9.92
CA PRO A 170 10.04 -9.80 -9.50
C PRO A 170 8.97 -10.08 -8.43
N ALA A 171 8.20 -11.16 -8.56
CA ALA A 171 7.20 -11.59 -7.57
C ALA A 171 7.86 -11.94 -6.22
N LEU A 172 8.95 -12.70 -6.25
CA LEU A 172 9.73 -13.04 -5.06
C LEU A 172 10.37 -11.80 -4.42
N SER A 173 10.76 -10.81 -5.21
CA SER A 173 11.26 -9.52 -4.74
C SER A 173 10.16 -8.73 -4.02
N MET A 174 8.92 -8.74 -4.53
CA MET A 174 7.77 -8.14 -3.84
C MET A 174 7.47 -8.86 -2.52
N LEU A 175 7.57 -10.19 -2.48
CA LEU A 175 7.43 -10.94 -1.22
C LEU A 175 8.52 -10.58 -0.21
N ALA A 176 9.78 -10.52 -0.65
CA ALA A 176 10.91 -10.15 0.19
C ALA A 176 10.77 -8.71 0.72
N LEU A 177 10.35 -7.78 -0.14
CA LEU A 177 10.07 -6.40 0.22
C LEU A 177 8.90 -6.32 1.22
N GLY A 178 7.80 -7.03 0.97
CA GLY A 178 6.66 -7.11 1.89
C GLY A 178 7.05 -7.63 3.28
N LEU A 179 7.92 -8.65 3.34
CA LEU A 179 8.47 -9.17 4.61
C LEU A 179 9.30 -8.11 5.32
N LEU A 180 10.19 -7.43 4.60
CA LEU A 180 11.05 -6.37 5.13
C LEU A 180 10.22 -5.20 5.69
N LEU A 181 9.28 -4.67 4.90
CA LEU A 181 8.46 -3.52 5.28
C LEU A 181 7.53 -3.86 6.46
N ALA A 182 6.89 -5.03 6.44
CA ALA A 182 6.06 -5.48 7.57
C ALA A 182 6.89 -5.70 8.85
N TRP A 183 8.13 -6.17 8.72
CA TRP A 183 9.06 -6.29 9.84
C TRP A 183 9.50 -4.92 10.37
N LEU A 184 9.92 -3.99 9.50
CA LEU A 184 10.29 -2.62 9.86
C LEU A 184 9.13 -1.93 10.59
N ARG A 185 7.90 -2.10 10.09
CA ARG A 185 6.69 -1.58 10.71
C ARG A 185 6.54 -2.09 12.13
N ARG A 186 6.73 -3.39 12.35
CA ARG A 186 6.64 -4.00 13.68
C ARG A 186 7.76 -3.51 14.59
N ARG A 187 8.96 -3.30 14.07
CA ARG A 187 10.16 -2.89 14.83
C ARG A 187 10.13 -1.44 15.28
N PHE A 188 9.63 -0.54 14.44
CA PHE A 188 9.71 0.91 14.64
C PHE A 188 8.38 1.60 14.93
N THR A 189 7.28 0.84 14.92
CA THR A 189 5.89 1.24 15.22
C THR A 189 5.29 2.36 14.36
N THR A 190 6.10 3.13 13.64
CA THR A 190 5.72 4.27 12.80
C THR A 190 5.99 3.98 11.32
N MET A 191 5.39 4.78 10.44
CA MET A 191 5.48 4.64 8.99
C MET A 191 6.61 5.46 8.34
N HIS A 192 7.26 6.35 9.10
CA HIS A 192 8.21 7.32 8.55
C HIS A 192 9.36 6.68 7.76
N LEU A 193 9.99 5.63 8.31
CA LEU A 193 11.07 4.93 7.63
C LEU A 193 10.59 4.20 6.36
N ILE A 194 9.45 3.51 6.43
CA ILE A 194 8.90 2.75 5.30
C ILE A 194 8.60 3.69 4.14
N LEU A 195 7.86 4.77 4.39
CA LEU A 195 7.52 5.77 3.39
C LEU A 195 8.76 6.43 2.80
N THR A 196 9.77 6.72 3.63
CA THR A 196 11.03 7.29 3.15
C THR A 196 11.70 6.32 2.17
N LEU A 197 11.87 5.06 2.55
CA LEU A 197 12.56 4.08 1.71
C LEU A 197 11.81 3.82 0.41
N HIS A 198 10.49 3.65 0.49
CA HIS A 198 9.66 3.33 -0.66
C HIS A 198 9.58 4.51 -1.64
N LEU A 199 9.39 5.73 -1.14
CA LEU A 199 9.35 6.92 -2.00
C LEU A 199 10.73 7.24 -2.61
N SER A 200 11.80 7.05 -1.83
CA SER A 200 13.17 7.23 -2.35
C SER A 200 13.49 6.22 -3.45
N PHE A 201 13.02 4.98 -3.33
CA PHE A 201 13.18 3.98 -4.39
C PHE A 201 12.55 4.47 -5.70
N TYR A 202 11.31 4.95 -5.67
CA TYR A 202 10.66 5.49 -6.86
C TYR A 202 11.39 6.70 -7.44
N PHE A 203 11.94 7.60 -6.62
CA PHE A 203 12.64 8.78 -7.15
C PHE A 203 14.08 8.50 -7.62
N VAL A 204 14.70 7.39 -7.20
CA VAL A 204 16.02 6.96 -7.69
C VAL A 204 15.91 6.12 -8.98
N PHE A 205 14.82 5.39 -9.15
CA PHE A 205 14.61 4.50 -10.31
C PHE A 205 13.46 4.99 -11.20
N ALA A 206 13.21 6.30 -11.18
CA ALA A 206 12.15 6.95 -11.92
C ALA A 206 12.28 6.79 -13.44
#